data_AF-A0A7C7NYR0-F1
#
_entry.id   AF-A0A7C7NYR0-F1
#
_cell.length_a   1.000
_cell.length_b   1.000
_cell.length_c   1.000
_cell.angle_alpha   90.00
_cell.angle_beta   90.00
_cell.angle_gamma   90.00
#
_symmetry.space_group_name_H-M   'P 1'
#
loop_
_entity.id
_entity.type
_entity.pdbx_description
1 polymer ?
#
loop_
_entity_poly.entity_id
_entity_poly.type
_entity_poly.pdbx_seq_one_letter_code
_entity_poly.pdbx_strand_id
1 'polypeptide(L)'
;MPIGIFCGFAISITGCASASPTVSGVIDRTAPAEDGVRLIYLGTGGWIFERGDDQVIAAPFFSNPGLLKTGLLPIHSDLDVVDQFMSRYDVSRAQVILVGHAHYDHLMDVPRIALEHAPGARILGSRTVKNTLGTWSGIGERVDEVNDIAGDQKTVGTWLRYGPGVRIMALRSLHAPHFEGYTLYKGTRVRALNAEPRWATEWLD
;
A
#
# COMPACT_ATOMS: atom_id res chain seq x y z
N MET A 1 -1.55 -65.45 -15.51
CA MET A 1 -1.32 -64.00 -15.35
C MET A 1 -2.67 -63.32 -15.14
N PRO A 2 -3.01 -62.87 -13.92
CA PRO A 2 -4.26 -62.15 -13.69
C PRO A 2 -4.14 -60.70 -14.16
N ILE A 3 -5.20 -60.22 -14.81
CA ILE A 3 -5.41 -58.85 -15.27
C ILE A 3 -5.77 -58.00 -14.05
N GLY A 4 -4.90 -57.07 -13.66
CA GLY A 4 -5.17 -56.12 -12.57
C GLY A 4 -6.02 -54.95 -13.05
N ILE A 5 -7.27 -54.90 -12.58
CA ILE A 5 -8.16 -53.73 -12.72
C ILE A 5 -7.72 -52.70 -11.67
N PHE A 6 -7.12 -51.59 -12.10
CA PHE A 6 -6.89 -50.44 -11.24
C PHE A 6 -8.18 -49.60 -11.19
N CYS A 7 -8.97 -49.79 -10.13
CA CYS A 7 -10.05 -48.88 -9.76
C CYS A 7 -9.43 -47.64 -9.10
N GLY A 8 -9.17 -46.59 -9.89
CA GLY A 8 -8.84 -45.26 -9.36
C GLY A 8 -10.10 -44.59 -8.83
N PHE A 9 -10.19 -44.42 -7.51
CA PHE A 9 -11.20 -43.60 -6.86
C PHE A 9 -11.01 -42.13 -7.27
N ALA A 10 -11.93 -41.56 -8.03
CA ALA A 10 -12.04 -40.12 -8.21
C ALA A 10 -12.81 -39.54 -7.02
N ILE A 11 -12.09 -38.86 -6.12
CA ILE A 11 -12.72 -38.07 -5.06
C ILE A 11 -13.12 -36.72 -5.69
N SER A 12 -14.37 -36.63 -6.14
CA SER A 12 -14.97 -35.36 -6.51
C SER A 12 -15.35 -34.60 -5.24
N ILE A 13 -14.50 -33.64 -4.84
CA ILE A 13 -14.86 -32.60 -3.87
C ILE A 13 -15.82 -31.64 -4.57
N THR A 14 -17.12 -31.93 -4.48
CA THR A 14 -18.18 -30.98 -4.84
C THR A 14 -18.23 -29.90 -3.78
N GLY A 15 -17.35 -28.90 -3.90
CA GLY A 15 -17.47 -27.68 -3.11
C GLY A 15 -18.73 -26.94 -3.53
N CYS A 16 -19.71 -26.82 -2.64
CA CYS A 16 -20.79 -25.86 -2.79
C CYS A 16 -20.18 -24.45 -2.75
N ALA A 17 -19.83 -23.91 -3.92
CA ALA A 17 -19.60 -22.48 -4.06
C ALA A 17 -20.95 -21.79 -3.84
N SER A 18 -21.20 -21.34 -2.60
CA SER A 18 -22.21 -20.32 -2.36
C SER A 18 -21.85 -19.15 -3.26
N ALA A 19 -22.63 -18.93 -4.33
CA ALA A 19 -22.42 -17.84 -5.25
C ALA A 19 -22.31 -16.55 -4.42
N SER A 20 -21.12 -15.95 -4.38
CA SER A 20 -20.98 -14.57 -3.90
C SER A 20 -22.02 -13.73 -4.65
N PRO A 21 -22.67 -12.75 -4.01
CA PRO A 21 -23.62 -11.90 -4.71
C PRO A 21 -22.91 -11.33 -5.95
N THR A 22 -23.39 -11.71 -7.14
CA THR A 22 -22.86 -11.18 -8.39
C THR A 22 -23.13 -9.68 -8.35
N VAL A 23 -22.10 -8.88 -8.11
CA VAL A 23 -22.18 -7.43 -8.29
C VAL A 23 -22.28 -7.20 -9.80
N SER A 24 -23.50 -7.25 -10.32
CA SER A 24 -23.81 -6.86 -11.67
C SER A 24 -23.95 -5.33 -11.69
N GLY A 25 -22.84 -4.64 -11.88
CA GLY A 25 -22.83 -3.19 -12.12
C GLY A 25 -22.88 -2.88 -13.61
N VAL A 26 -23.63 -1.86 -13.99
CA VAL A 26 -23.43 -1.22 -15.30
C VAL A 26 -22.12 -0.45 -15.21
N ILE A 27 -21.09 -0.88 -15.95
CA ILE A 27 -19.89 -0.06 -16.13
C ILE A 27 -20.28 1.04 -17.11
N ASP A 28 -20.42 2.26 -16.60
CA ASP A 28 -20.56 3.44 -17.45
C ASP A 28 -19.28 3.60 -18.28
N ARG A 29 -19.44 3.58 -19.61
CA ARG A 29 -18.36 3.74 -20.59
C ARG A 29 -18.46 5.08 -21.33
N THR A 30 -19.30 6.00 -20.85
CA THR A 30 -19.33 7.36 -21.39
C THR A 30 -17.95 8.02 -21.22
N ALA A 31 -17.67 9.01 -22.06
CA ALA A 31 -16.43 9.76 -21.95
C ALA A 31 -16.35 10.40 -20.54
N PRO A 32 -15.19 10.34 -19.87
CA PRO A 32 -15.04 10.97 -18.57
C PRO A 32 -15.30 12.48 -18.70
N ALA A 33 -15.95 13.05 -17.68
CA ALA A 33 -16.09 14.50 -17.57
C ALA A 33 -14.72 15.17 -17.55
N GLU A 34 -14.63 16.40 -18.08
CA GLU A 34 -13.37 17.17 -18.10
C GLU A 34 -12.80 17.41 -16.69
N ASP A 35 -13.65 17.42 -15.67
CA ASP A 35 -13.27 17.60 -14.26
C ASP A 35 -13.25 16.28 -13.46
N GLY A 36 -13.30 15.13 -14.15
CA GLY A 36 -13.28 13.81 -13.54
C GLY A 36 -11.97 13.50 -12.80
N VAL A 37 -12.05 12.62 -11.81
CA VAL A 37 -10.86 12.08 -11.14
C VAL A 37 -10.35 10.90 -11.95
N ARG A 38 -9.10 10.95 -12.38
CA ARG A 38 -8.40 9.83 -13.01
C ARG A 38 -7.77 8.96 -11.93
N LEU A 39 -8.05 7.66 -11.97
CA LEU A 39 -7.46 6.66 -11.09
C LEU A 39 -6.54 5.76 -11.91
N ILE A 40 -5.29 5.61 -11.47
CA ILE A 40 -4.30 4.75 -12.10
C ILE A 40 -3.91 3.70 -11.09
N TYR A 41 -4.22 2.44 -11.39
CA TYR A 41 -3.77 1.32 -10.57
C TYR A 41 -2.32 0.97 -10.93
N LEU A 42 -1.44 0.96 -9.94
CA LEU A 42 -0.01 0.66 -10.11
C LEU A 42 0.30 -0.84 -9.92
N GLY A 43 -0.64 -1.61 -9.39
CA GLY A 43 -0.39 -2.97 -8.89
C GLY A 43 -0.16 -2.99 -7.38
N THR A 44 -0.27 -4.18 -6.77
CA THR A 44 0.02 -4.42 -5.35
C THR A 44 -0.65 -3.44 -4.37
N GLY A 45 -1.88 -3.00 -4.69
CA GLY A 45 -2.62 -2.03 -3.87
C GLY A 45 -2.24 -0.56 -4.07
N GLY A 46 -1.26 -0.25 -4.92
CA GLY A 46 -0.80 1.11 -5.20
C GLY A 46 -1.68 1.86 -6.21
N TRP A 47 -1.86 3.16 -5.99
CA TRP A 47 -2.69 4.04 -6.83
C TRP A 47 -2.09 5.43 -7.04
N ILE A 48 -2.41 6.04 -8.20
CA ILE A 48 -2.32 7.48 -8.43
C ILE A 48 -3.73 8.02 -8.65
N PHE A 49 -4.04 9.14 -8.01
CA PHE A 49 -5.27 9.90 -8.20
C PHE A 49 -4.92 11.26 -8.79
N GLU A 50 -5.56 11.64 -9.88
CA GLU A 50 -5.33 12.92 -10.55
C GLU A 50 -6.64 13.64 -10.82
N ARG A 51 -6.68 14.95 -10.54
CA ARG A 51 -7.78 15.83 -10.96
C ARG A 51 -7.21 17.21 -11.29
N GLY A 52 -7.20 17.58 -12.58
CA GLY A 52 -6.49 18.78 -13.02
C GLY A 52 -5.02 18.72 -12.63
N ASP A 53 -4.57 19.67 -11.81
CA ASP A 53 -3.18 19.73 -11.31
C ASP A 53 -2.96 19.00 -9.97
N ASP A 54 -4.04 18.57 -9.30
CA ASP A 54 -3.94 17.87 -8.02
C ASP A 54 -3.57 16.40 -8.23
N GLN A 55 -2.55 15.93 -7.51
CA GLN A 55 -2.06 14.55 -7.56
C GLN A 55 -1.86 13.97 -6.16
N VAL A 56 -2.32 12.74 -5.97
CA VAL A 56 -2.15 11.94 -4.74
C VAL A 56 -1.67 10.55 -5.11
N ILE A 57 -0.70 10.04 -4.35
CA ILE A 57 -0.23 8.65 -4.49
C ILE A 57 -0.66 7.89 -3.24
N ALA A 58 -1.10 6.64 -3.38
CA ALA A 58 -1.42 5.78 -2.23
C ALA A 58 -0.63 4.48 -2.32
N ALA A 59 0.12 4.19 -1.25
CA ALA A 59 0.91 2.98 -1.01
C ALA A 59 1.58 2.38 -2.27
N PRO A 60 2.46 3.13 -2.96
CA PRO A 60 3.09 2.63 -4.17
C PRO A 60 4.16 1.57 -3.82
N PHE A 61 4.11 0.41 -4.48
CA PHE A 61 5.04 -0.69 -4.23
C PHE A 61 5.31 -1.52 -5.49
N PHE A 62 6.57 -1.57 -5.91
CA PHE A 62 7.04 -2.20 -7.14
C PHE A 62 8.05 -3.32 -6.88
N SER A 63 8.89 -3.18 -5.85
CA SER A 63 9.98 -4.13 -5.56
C SER A 63 9.52 -5.57 -5.32
N ASN A 64 8.36 -5.71 -4.68
CA ASN A 64 7.59 -6.96 -4.53
C ASN A 64 8.43 -8.25 -4.40
N PRO A 65 9.27 -8.36 -3.35
CA PRO A 65 10.08 -9.56 -3.14
C PRO A 65 9.17 -10.77 -2.91
N GLY A 66 9.49 -11.89 -3.57
CA GLY A 66 8.72 -13.12 -3.42
C GLY A 66 8.78 -13.69 -1.99
N LEU A 67 7.76 -14.47 -1.61
CA LEU A 67 7.56 -14.98 -0.25
C LEU A 67 8.79 -15.65 0.38
N LEU A 68 9.54 -16.44 -0.40
CA LEU A 68 10.76 -17.10 0.09
C LEU A 68 11.82 -16.08 0.52
N LYS A 69 12.01 -15.02 -0.27
CA LYS A 69 12.96 -13.95 0.04
C LYS A 69 12.49 -13.20 1.27
N THR A 70 11.21 -12.79 1.30
CA THR A 70 10.59 -12.09 2.44
C THR A 70 10.72 -12.87 3.76
N GLY A 71 10.60 -14.21 3.71
CA GLY A 71 10.66 -15.05 4.91
C GLY A 71 12.08 -15.41 5.38
N LEU A 72 13.07 -15.48 4.49
CA LEU A 72 14.38 -16.07 4.80
C LEU A 72 15.59 -15.17 4.51
N LEU A 73 15.42 -14.10 3.75
CA LEU A 73 16.52 -13.27 3.26
C LEU A 73 16.27 -11.77 3.54
N PRO A 74 17.33 -10.96 3.55
CA PRO A 74 17.18 -9.51 3.57
C PRO A 74 16.37 -8.99 2.39
N ILE A 75 15.52 -8.01 2.64
CA ILE A 75 14.72 -7.30 1.64
C ILE A 75 15.08 -5.82 1.65
N HIS A 76 15.10 -5.23 0.45
CA HIS A 76 15.39 -3.82 0.20
C HIS A 76 14.61 -3.39 -1.04
N SER A 77 14.40 -2.08 -1.17
CA SER A 77 13.81 -1.52 -2.40
C SER A 77 14.72 -1.81 -3.61
N ASP A 78 14.13 -2.31 -4.69
CA ASP A 78 14.77 -2.47 -5.99
C ASP A 78 14.62 -1.16 -6.77
N LEU A 79 15.63 -0.29 -6.63
CA LEU A 79 15.58 1.08 -7.13
C LEU A 79 15.40 1.14 -8.66
N ASP A 80 16.02 0.21 -9.39
CA ASP A 80 15.92 0.15 -10.85
C ASP A 80 14.49 -0.19 -11.28
N VAL A 81 13.85 -1.16 -10.60
CA VAL A 81 12.45 -1.52 -10.83
C VAL A 81 11.52 -0.35 -10.48
N VAL A 82 11.71 0.27 -9.31
CA VAL A 82 10.90 1.43 -8.89
C VAL A 82 10.97 2.54 -9.94
N ASP A 83 12.17 2.92 -10.38
CA ASP A 83 12.34 4.00 -11.35
C ASP A 83 11.79 3.65 -12.72
N GLN A 84 12.00 2.41 -13.19
CA GLN A 84 11.49 1.94 -14.48
C GLN A 84 9.96 2.03 -14.58
N PHE A 85 9.25 1.73 -13.49
CA PHE A 85 7.78 1.78 -13.48
C PHE A 85 7.26 3.18 -13.19
N MET A 86 7.87 3.91 -12.26
CA MET A 86 7.44 5.26 -11.92
C MET A 86 7.70 6.28 -13.03
N SER A 87 8.76 6.12 -13.84
CA SER A 87 9.08 7.04 -14.94
C SER A 87 8.00 7.11 -16.04
N ARG A 88 6.99 6.23 -15.99
CA ARG A 88 5.84 6.21 -16.90
C ARG A 88 4.78 7.24 -16.51
N TYR A 89 4.88 7.82 -15.33
CA TYR A 89 3.91 8.74 -14.75
C TYR A 89 4.62 10.03 -14.31
N ASP A 90 4.11 11.18 -14.74
CA ASP A 90 4.54 12.46 -14.16
C ASP A 90 3.78 12.68 -12.86
N VAL A 91 4.41 12.35 -11.73
CA VAL A 91 3.87 12.59 -10.38
C VAL A 91 4.59 13.73 -9.66
N SER A 92 5.27 14.60 -10.41
CA SER A 92 6.05 15.71 -9.84
C SER A 92 5.18 16.72 -9.07
N ARG A 93 3.88 16.77 -9.36
CA ARG A 93 2.89 17.61 -8.66
C ARG A 93 2.20 16.87 -7.51
N ALA A 94 2.58 15.63 -7.21
CA ALA A 94 2.03 14.89 -6.08
C ALA A 94 2.25 15.66 -4.78
N GLN A 95 1.16 15.91 -4.07
CA GLN A 95 1.17 16.73 -2.86
C GLN A 95 1.30 15.87 -1.61
N VAL A 96 0.80 14.63 -1.69
CA VAL A 96 0.85 13.67 -0.60
C VAL A 96 0.96 12.23 -1.10
N ILE A 97 1.76 11.43 -0.39
CA ILE A 97 1.80 9.97 -0.48
C ILE A 97 1.10 9.42 0.76
N LEU A 98 0.04 8.65 0.56
CA LEU A 98 -0.76 8.05 1.62
C LEU A 98 -0.19 6.67 1.97
N VAL A 99 0.21 6.47 3.21
CA VAL A 99 0.70 5.18 3.71
C VAL A 99 -0.13 4.74 4.91
N GLY A 100 -0.90 3.67 4.73
CA GLY A 100 -1.83 3.17 5.75
C GLY A 100 -1.13 2.62 6.99
N HIS A 101 -0.04 1.87 6.80
CA HIS A 101 0.75 1.23 7.86
C HIS A 101 2.17 0.93 7.36
N ALA A 102 3.09 0.54 8.24
CA ALA A 102 4.53 0.52 7.93
C ALA A 102 5.10 -0.84 7.50
N HIS A 103 4.27 -1.75 6.97
CA HIS A 103 4.77 -3.00 6.37
C HIS A 103 5.55 -2.71 5.08
N TYR A 104 6.46 -3.63 4.74
CA TYR A 104 7.41 -3.43 3.65
C TYR A 104 6.69 -3.25 2.30
N ASP A 105 5.57 -3.92 2.09
CA ASP A 105 4.75 -3.88 0.88
C ASP A 105 3.93 -2.60 0.72
N HIS A 106 4.01 -1.70 1.69
CA HIS A 106 3.38 -0.38 1.63
C HIS A 106 4.36 0.78 1.84
N LEU A 107 5.52 0.54 2.45
CA LEU A 107 6.46 1.59 2.85
C LEU A 107 7.85 1.48 2.22
N MET A 108 8.32 0.30 1.83
CA MET A 108 9.73 0.09 1.45
C MET A 108 10.18 0.92 0.25
N ASP A 109 9.30 1.13 -0.73
CA ASP A 109 9.63 1.90 -1.95
C ASP A 109 9.36 3.40 -1.81
N VAL A 110 8.64 3.82 -0.76
CA VAL A 110 8.23 5.22 -0.56
C VAL A 110 9.42 6.18 -0.51
N PRO A 111 10.57 5.88 0.14
CA PRO A 111 11.75 6.75 0.09
C PRO A 111 12.22 7.06 -1.33
N ARG A 112 12.40 6.04 -2.20
CA ARG A 112 12.85 6.25 -3.59
C ARG A 112 11.86 7.07 -4.38
N ILE A 113 10.56 6.76 -4.23
CA ILE A 113 9.47 7.44 -4.94
C ILE A 113 9.38 8.91 -4.51
N ALA A 114 9.41 9.19 -3.20
CA ALA A 114 9.30 10.53 -2.66
C ALA A 114 10.52 11.42 -2.96
N LEU A 115 11.71 10.83 -3.11
CA LEU A 115 12.92 11.59 -3.41
C LEU A 115 13.06 11.92 -4.90
N GLU A 116 12.77 10.96 -5.78
CA GLU A 116 13.09 11.08 -7.21
C GLU A 116 11.90 11.44 -8.09
N HIS A 117 10.70 10.97 -7.74
CA HIS A 117 9.52 11.10 -8.60
C HIS A 117 8.52 12.13 -8.05
N ALA A 118 8.40 12.21 -6.73
CA ALA A 118 7.46 13.09 -6.02
C ALA A 118 8.16 13.97 -4.96
N PRO A 119 9.18 14.78 -5.33
CA PRO A 119 10.03 15.52 -4.38
C PRO A 119 9.28 16.53 -3.50
N GLY A 120 8.12 17.02 -3.95
CA GLY A 120 7.27 17.94 -3.20
C GLY A 120 6.27 17.27 -2.26
N ALA A 121 6.09 15.95 -2.35
CA ALA A 121 5.04 15.26 -1.61
C ALA A 121 5.36 15.14 -0.11
N ARG A 122 4.35 15.42 0.73
CA ARG A 122 4.33 14.99 2.14
C ARG A 122 4.00 13.50 2.22
N ILE A 123 4.35 12.84 3.31
CA ILE A 123 3.95 11.47 3.58
C ILE A 123 2.92 11.50 4.69
N LEU A 124 1.70 11.03 4.44
CA LEU A 124 0.68 10.92 5.47
C LEU A 124 0.69 9.49 6.03
N GLY A 125 0.92 9.33 7.32
CA GLY A 125 1.00 8.00 7.93
C GLY A 125 0.99 8.01 9.45
N SER A 126 1.09 6.81 10.04
CA SER A 126 1.15 6.64 11.49
C SER A 126 2.51 7.03 12.08
N ARG A 127 2.58 7.10 13.41
CA ARG A 127 3.83 7.22 14.16
C ARG A 127 4.77 6.05 13.86
N THR A 128 4.24 4.84 13.64
CA THR A 128 5.04 3.70 13.19
C THR A 128 5.62 3.96 11.81
N VAL A 129 4.87 4.51 10.85
CA VAL A 129 5.39 4.93 9.52
C VAL A 129 6.52 5.94 9.69
N LYS A 130 6.28 7.02 10.44
CA LYS A 130 7.28 8.06 10.70
C LYS A 130 8.58 7.49 11.28
N ASN A 131 8.45 6.67 12.31
CA ASN A 131 9.59 6.11 13.00
C ASN A 131 10.29 5.01 12.19
N THR A 132 9.58 4.27 11.35
CA THR A 132 10.19 3.29 10.45
C THR A 132 11.02 3.98 9.38
N LEU A 133 10.51 5.06 8.78
CA LEU A 133 11.26 5.89 7.83
C LEU A 133 12.49 6.55 8.48
N GLY A 134 12.33 7.07 9.69
CA GLY A 134 13.44 7.60 10.49
C GLY A 134 14.39 8.54 9.72
N THR A 135 15.66 8.58 10.14
CA THR A 135 16.65 9.45 9.48
C THR A 135 17.28 8.83 8.24
N TRP A 136 17.31 7.50 8.14
CA TRP A 136 17.94 6.80 7.03
C TRP A 136 17.23 7.03 5.69
N SER A 137 15.91 7.24 5.71
CA SER A 137 15.09 7.38 4.50
C SER A 137 15.27 8.72 3.78
N GLY A 138 15.87 9.72 4.42
CA GLY A 138 15.93 11.10 3.90
C GLY A 138 14.58 11.83 3.85
N ILE A 139 13.49 11.19 4.28
CA ILE A 139 12.12 11.73 4.21
C ILE A 139 11.36 11.68 5.54
N GLY A 140 11.99 11.27 6.66
CA GLY A 140 11.33 11.16 7.96
C GLY A 140 10.68 12.47 8.46
N GLU A 141 11.27 13.62 8.15
CA GLU A 141 10.72 14.95 8.47
C GLU A 141 9.57 15.38 7.53
N ARG A 142 9.36 14.65 6.43
CA ARG A 142 8.23 14.87 5.50
C ARG A 142 6.94 14.18 5.95
N VAL A 143 6.97 13.47 7.08
CA VAL A 143 5.83 12.69 7.55
C VAL A 143 4.87 13.52 8.40
N ASP A 144 3.62 13.63 7.94
CA ASP A 144 2.47 14.10 8.70
C ASP A 144 1.89 12.92 9.50
N GLU A 145 2.04 12.97 10.83
CA GLU A 145 1.55 11.93 11.72
C GLU A 145 0.05 12.11 12.01
N VAL A 146 -0.74 11.05 11.84
CA VAL A 146 -2.21 11.11 12.02
C VAL A 146 -2.73 10.50 13.33
N ASN A 147 -1.85 9.96 14.17
CA ASN A 147 -2.25 9.14 15.31
C ASN A 147 -3.26 9.80 16.25
N ASP A 148 -3.17 11.10 16.47
CA ASP A 148 -4.03 11.82 17.43
C ASP A 148 -5.21 12.56 16.77
N ILE A 149 -5.26 12.56 15.43
CA ILE A 149 -6.28 13.27 14.64
C ILE A 149 -7.12 12.37 13.73
N ALA A 150 -6.77 11.08 13.65
CA ALA A 150 -7.54 10.10 12.91
C ALA A 150 -8.92 9.87 13.56
N GLY A 151 -9.95 9.79 12.73
CA GLY A 151 -11.29 9.43 13.15
C GLY A 151 -11.43 7.93 13.41
N ASP A 152 -12.57 7.52 13.95
CA ASP A 152 -12.95 6.13 14.15
C ASP A 152 -14.48 5.96 14.01
N GLN A 153 -15.02 4.82 14.44
CA GLN A 153 -16.47 4.55 14.35
C GLN A 153 -17.34 5.50 15.17
N LYS A 154 -16.77 6.25 16.11
CA LYS A 154 -17.49 7.12 17.06
C LYS A 154 -17.10 8.58 16.92
N THR A 155 -15.90 8.85 16.40
CA THR A 155 -15.30 10.19 16.38
C THR A 155 -14.91 10.57 14.96
N VAL A 156 -15.35 11.76 14.52
CA VAL A 156 -14.90 12.33 13.24
C VAL A 156 -13.46 12.79 13.37
N GLY A 157 -12.63 12.41 12.41
CA GLY A 157 -11.23 12.83 12.34
C GLY A 157 -11.05 14.28 11.90
N THR A 158 -9.80 14.72 11.85
CA THR A 158 -9.45 16.03 11.29
C THR A 158 -9.17 15.92 9.80
N TRP A 159 -9.70 16.87 9.02
CA TRP A 159 -9.33 17.03 7.63
C TRP A 159 -8.01 17.78 7.51
N LEU A 160 -7.01 17.15 6.90
CA LEU A 160 -5.78 17.80 6.46
C LEU A 160 -5.93 18.23 5.01
N ARG A 161 -5.38 19.40 4.67
CA ARG A 161 -5.38 19.90 3.29
C ARG A 161 -4.01 19.71 2.67
N TYR A 162 -4.02 19.21 1.45
CA TYR A 162 -2.88 19.20 0.55
C TYR A 162 -3.34 20.03 -0.65
N GLY A 163 -2.75 21.20 -0.86
CA GLY A 163 -3.13 22.10 -1.95
C GLY A 163 -4.61 22.53 -1.93
N PRO A 164 -5.12 23.05 -3.06
CA PRO A 164 -6.47 23.63 -3.13
C PRO A 164 -7.57 22.56 -3.24
N GLY A 165 -7.33 21.45 -3.95
CA GLY A 165 -8.36 20.46 -4.27
C GLY A 165 -8.30 19.17 -3.46
N VAL A 166 -7.26 18.94 -2.64
CA VAL A 166 -7.13 17.70 -1.86
C VAL A 166 -7.33 17.93 -0.38
N ARG A 167 -8.22 17.14 0.22
CA ARG A 167 -8.33 16.98 1.66
C ARG A 167 -8.39 15.51 2.04
N ILE A 168 -7.64 15.13 3.05
CA ILE A 168 -7.55 13.75 3.54
C ILE A 168 -7.90 13.73 5.01
N MET A 169 -8.76 12.78 5.40
CA MET A 169 -9.06 12.47 6.79
C MET A 169 -8.73 11.00 7.03
N ALA A 170 -7.74 10.75 7.86
CA ALA A 170 -7.39 9.39 8.24
C ALA A 170 -8.46 8.80 9.15
N LEU A 171 -8.72 7.49 8.98
CA LEU A 171 -9.58 6.71 9.85
C LEU A 171 -8.77 5.58 10.45
N ARG A 172 -8.92 5.34 11.76
CA ARG A 172 -8.32 4.19 12.43
C ARG A 172 -8.93 2.91 11.88
N SER A 173 -8.06 2.01 11.45
CA SER A 173 -8.43 0.67 11.01
C SER A 173 -7.52 -0.35 11.68
N LEU A 174 -8.03 -1.58 11.82
CA LEU A 174 -7.18 -2.73 12.09
C LEU A 174 -6.61 -3.26 10.77
N HIS A 175 -5.41 -3.82 10.82
CA HIS A 175 -4.81 -4.52 9.69
C HIS A 175 -5.58 -5.80 9.37
N ALA A 176 -5.78 -6.10 8.08
CA ALA A 176 -6.41 -7.34 7.63
C ALA A 176 -5.54 -8.57 7.94
N PRO A 177 -6.10 -9.75 8.24
CA PRO A 177 -5.31 -10.96 8.34
C PRO A 177 -4.54 -11.26 7.06
N HIS A 178 -3.29 -11.69 7.19
CA HIS A 178 -2.47 -12.14 6.06
C HIS A 178 -2.84 -13.58 5.65
N PHE A 179 -3.18 -14.44 6.62
CA PHE A 179 -3.59 -15.83 6.39
C PHE A 179 -4.49 -16.31 7.53
N GLU A 180 -5.62 -16.96 7.25
CA GLU A 180 -6.51 -17.62 8.24
C GLU A 180 -6.71 -16.86 9.58
N GLY A 181 -6.89 -15.54 9.54
CA GLY A 181 -7.08 -14.72 10.75
C GLY A 181 -5.79 -14.25 11.45
N TYR A 182 -4.62 -14.67 11.00
CA TYR A 182 -3.33 -14.24 11.51
C TYR A 182 -2.81 -13.01 10.78
N THR A 183 -2.50 -11.97 11.56
CA THR A 183 -1.78 -10.78 11.07
C THR A 183 -0.31 -10.91 11.45
N LEU A 184 0.56 -10.88 10.44
CA LEU A 184 2.01 -10.88 10.62
C LEU A 184 2.51 -9.47 10.95
N TYR A 185 3.77 -9.39 11.39
CA TYR A 185 4.50 -8.14 11.63
C TYR A 185 3.78 -7.14 12.56
N LYS A 186 3.01 -7.66 13.52
CA LYS A 186 2.36 -6.86 14.55
C LYS A 186 3.40 -6.14 15.41
N GLY A 187 3.15 -4.87 15.69
CA GLY A 187 3.95 -4.08 16.61
C GLY A 187 3.72 -2.61 16.34
N THR A 188 4.31 -1.75 17.15
CA THR A 188 4.40 -0.32 16.85
C THR A 188 5.84 0.11 17.01
N ARG A 189 6.23 1.16 16.29
CA ARG A 189 7.56 1.73 16.43
C ARG A 189 7.47 3.09 17.13
N VAL A 190 8.05 3.17 18.32
CA VAL A 190 8.02 4.38 19.17
C VAL A 190 9.28 5.24 19.04
N ARG A 191 10.35 4.70 18.42
CA ARG A 191 11.61 5.42 18.17
C ARG A 191 11.95 5.37 16.68
N ALA A 192 12.43 6.49 16.16
CA ALA A 192 12.91 6.59 14.79
C ALA A 192 14.13 5.68 14.55
N LEU A 193 14.14 5.01 13.40
CA LEU A 193 15.27 4.23 12.94
C LEU A 193 16.36 5.14 12.35
N ASN A 194 17.60 4.71 12.49
CA ASN A 194 18.77 5.34 11.88
C ASN A 194 19.37 4.51 10.73
N ALA A 195 18.82 3.33 10.46
CA ALA A 195 19.20 2.44 9.36
C ALA A 195 17.93 1.78 8.80
N GLU A 196 17.98 1.41 7.51
CA GLU A 196 16.88 0.72 6.82
C GLU A 196 16.58 -0.63 7.50
N PRO A 197 15.30 -1.00 7.70
CA PRO A 197 14.93 -2.34 8.15
C PRO A 197 15.38 -3.39 7.13
N ARG A 198 16.08 -4.42 7.60
CA ARG A 198 16.71 -5.44 6.76
C ARG A 198 15.77 -6.63 6.49
N TRP A 199 14.91 -6.96 7.44
CA TRP A 199 14.03 -8.13 7.38
C TRP A 199 12.56 -7.72 7.36
N ALA A 200 11.68 -8.51 6.73
CA ALA A 200 10.24 -8.25 6.71
C ALA A 200 9.64 -8.06 8.11
N THR A 201 10.14 -8.81 9.11
CA THR A 201 9.72 -8.72 10.52
C THR A 201 10.09 -7.41 11.20
N GLU A 202 10.99 -6.62 10.61
CA GLU A 202 11.36 -5.32 11.11
C GLU A 202 10.48 -4.21 10.56
N TRP A 203 9.59 -4.48 9.59
CA TRP A 203 8.58 -3.55 9.06
C TRP A 203 7.25 -3.77 9.80
N LEU A 204 7.08 -3.09 10.94
CA LEU A 204 5.94 -3.26 11.85
C LEU A 204 4.70 -2.49 11.39
N ASP A 205 3.54 -2.76 11.99
CA ASP A 205 2.26 -2.07 11.71
C ASP A 205 2.23 -0.59 12.20
#